data_AF-M4YQK7-F1
#
_entry.id   AF-M4YQK7-F1
#
_cell.length_a   1.000
_cell.length_b   1.000
_cell.length_c   1.000
_cell.angle_alpha   90.00
_cell.angle_beta   90.00
_cell.angle_gamma   90.00
#
_symmetry.space_group_name_H-M   'P 1'
#
loop_
_entity.id
_entity.type
_entity.pdbx_description
1 polymer ?
#
loop_
_entity_poly.entity_id
_entity_poly.type
_entity_poly.pdbx_seq_one_letter_code
_entity_poly.pdbx_strand_id
1 'polypeptide(L)'
;MAYSTNFKIPLILALGIGEAILIMVLGSGMISIMGDSSDPALWDGKFLWFTIHMTDSSFQKAWLIFFRAVAGVTLMLSFASSTPIPHLAHALRSIKCPIEICELIVLIYRYAFLLLERFLVMLDAAQCRLGYNGTKTAIKSYAGAMTGTFIFSLELGEKSEAALACRNYQGYFPIYRMPRSLGWQWIALSVACIVALYFAGEYTEGWIDMTEIFAPYMGW
;
A
#
# COMPACT_ATOMS: atom_id res chain seq x y z
N MET A 1 -3.98 21.19 18.70
CA MET A 1 -4.99 21.68 17.73
C MET A 1 -5.50 20.46 16.98
N ALA A 2 -6.68 19.98 17.34
CA ALA A 2 -7.32 18.86 16.65
C ALA A 2 -7.77 19.35 15.28
N TYR A 3 -7.15 18.84 14.21
CA TYR A 3 -7.64 19.05 12.87
C TYR A 3 -8.98 18.32 12.75
N SER A 4 -10.08 19.04 12.98
CA SER A 4 -11.41 18.60 12.60
C SER A 4 -11.49 18.66 11.07
N THR A 5 -10.87 17.70 10.39
CA THR A 5 -11.25 17.36 9.03
C THR A 5 -12.65 16.80 9.13
N ASN A 6 -13.62 17.56 8.63
CA ASN A 6 -15.05 17.28 8.58
C ASN A 6 -15.37 16.02 7.72
N PHE A 7 -14.78 14.87 8.05
CA PHE A 7 -14.80 13.57 7.33
C PHE A 7 -14.66 13.64 5.80
N LYS A 8 -14.21 14.78 5.26
CA LYS A 8 -13.89 14.94 3.84
C LYS A 8 -12.54 14.27 3.63
N ILE A 9 -12.59 12.99 3.28
CA ILE A 9 -11.43 12.26 2.76
C ILE A 9 -10.86 13.12 1.63
N PRO A 10 -9.57 13.50 1.66
CA PRO A 10 -9.00 14.32 0.60
C PRO A 10 -9.20 13.60 -0.74
N LEU A 11 -9.68 14.34 -1.75
CA LEU A 11 -10.16 13.76 -3.02
C LEU A 11 -9.12 12.85 -3.68
N ILE A 12 -7.84 13.14 -3.51
CA ILE A 12 -6.71 12.33 -3.97
C ILE A 12 -6.68 10.93 -3.34
N LEU A 13 -6.98 10.82 -2.05
CA LEU A 13 -6.95 9.55 -1.32
C LEU A 13 -8.19 8.70 -1.68
N ALA A 14 -9.34 9.36 -1.87
CA ALA A 14 -10.53 8.71 -2.40
C ALA A 14 -10.33 8.24 -3.85
N LEU A 15 -9.69 9.05 -4.70
CA LEU A 15 -9.37 8.70 -6.09
C LEU A 15 -8.43 7.50 -6.15
N GLY A 16 -7.36 7.48 -5.34
CA GLY A 16 -6.40 6.37 -5.32
C GLY A 16 -7.02 5.05 -4.87
N ILE A 17 -7.87 5.07 -3.83
CA ILE A 17 -8.62 3.87 -3.41
C ILE A 17 -9.60 3.45 -4.52
N GLY A 18 -10.27 4.42 -5.16
CA GLY A 18 -11.19 4.18 -6.26
C GLY A 18 -10.52 3.50 -7.45
N GLU A 19 -9.34 3.95 -7.87
CA GLU A 19 -8.58 3.31 -8.96
C GLU A 19 -8.19 1.87 -8.64
N ALA A 20 -7.73 1.59 -7.41
CA ALA A 20 -7.37 0.24 -7.01
C ALA A 20 -8.56 -0.73 -7.06
N ILE A 21 -9.73 -0.29 -6.61
CA ILE A 21 -10.98 -1.06 -6.68
C ILE A 21 -11.39 -1.26 -8.15
N LEU A 22 -11.29 -0.21 -8.97
CA LEU A 22 -11.62 -0.26 -10.39
C LEU A 22 -10.75 -1.31 -11.11
N ILE A 23 -9.43 -1.28 -10.92
CA ILE A 23 -8.50 -2.24 -11.52
C ILE A 23 -8.81 -3.65 -11.05
N MET A 24 -9.13 -3.85 -9.77
CA MET A 24 -9.48 -5.15 -9.22
C MET A 24 -10.73 -5.73 -9.88
N VAL A 25 -11.81 -4.93 -9.99
CA VAL A 25 -13.09 -5.36 -10.57
C VAL A 25 -12.96 -5.61 -12.08
N LEU A 26 -12.25 -4.74 -12.81
CA LEU A 26 -12.01 -4.93 -14.24
C LEU A 26 -11.13 -6.17 -14.49
N GLY A 27 -10.09 -6.37 -13.68
CA GLY A 27 -9.20 -7.53 -13.80
C GLY A 27 -9.94 -8.85 -13.59
N SER A 28 -10.73 -8.98 -12.52
CA SER A 28 -11.54 -10.17 -12.29
C SER A 28 -12.63 -10.33 -13.35
N GLY A 29 -13.29 -9.25 -13.77
CA GLY A 29 -14.30 -9.26 -14.82
C GLY A 29 -13.77 -9.72 -16.17
N MET A 30 -12.58 -9.25 -16.56
CA MET A 30 -11.91 -9.70 -17.79
C MET A 30 -11.60 -11.19 -17.78
N ILE A 31 -11.14 -11.72 -16.64
CA ILE A 31 -10.81 -13.16 -16.49
C ILE A 31 -12.08 -14.02 -16.62
N SER A 32 -13.20 -13.53 -16.10
CA SER A 32 -14.50 -14.20 -16.23
C SER A 32 -14.94 -14.34 -17.69
N ILE A 33 -14.73 -13.29 -18.48
CA ILE A 33 -15.21 -13.14 -19.86
C ILE A 33 -14.32 -13.89 -20.89
N MET A 34 -13.07 -14.17 -20.53
CA MET A 34 -12.06 -14.74 -21.43
C MET A 34 -11.74 -16.19 -21.07
N GLY A 35 -12.75 -17.06 -21.23
CA GLY A 35 -12.66 -18.50 -21.10
C GLY A 35 -11.98 -19.18 -22.29
N ASP A 36 -11.42 -20.35 -22.00
CA ASP A 36 -10.80 -21.22 -23.00
C ASP A 36 -11.89 -21.75 -23.94
N SER A 37 -11.62 -21.74 -25.25
CA SER A 37 -12.54 -22.22 -26.28
C SER A 37 -12.69 -23.76 -26.32
N SER A 38 -11.94 -24.47 -25.48
CA SER A 38 -11.90 -25.93 -25.42
C SER A 38 -12.98 -26.55 -24.53
N ASP A 39 -13.56 -25.76 -23.61
CA ASP A 39 -14.56 -26.19 -22.61
C ASP A 39 -15.99 -25.73 -23.00
N PRO A 40 -17.06 -26.38 -22.49
CA PRO A 40 -18.43 -25.94 -22.75
C PRO A 40 -18.65 -24.50 -22.24
N ALA A 41 -19.15 -23.64 -23.12
CA ALA A 41 -19.45 -22.24 -22.78
C ALA A 41 -20.81 -22.14 -22.09
N LEU A 42 -20.86 -21.50 -20.92
CA LEU A 42 -22.08 -21.06 -20.24
C LEU A 42 -22.77 -19.96 -21.04
N TRP A 43 -21.96 -19.04 -21.56
CA TRP A 43 -22.43 -17.93 -22.37
C TRP A 43 -21.40 -17.58 -23.44
N ASP A 44 -21.87 -17.52 -24.69
CA ASP A 44 -21.08 -17.11 -25.85
C ASP A 44 -21.74 -15.88 -26.47
N GLY A 45 -20.96 -14.82 -26.61
CA GLY A 45 -21.38 -13.58 -27.26
C GLY A 45 -20.22 -12.99 -28.05
N LYS A 46 -20.44 -12.69 -29.33
CA LYS A 46 -19.48 -11.91 -30.12
C LYS A 46 -19.87 -10.44 -30.05
N PHE A 47 -19.09 -9.64 -29.32
CA PHE A 47 -19.27 -8.19 -29.30
C PHE A 47 -18.22 -7.53 -30.20
N LEU A 48 -18.65 -7.15 -31.41
CA LEU A 48 -17.86 -6.52 -32.49
C LEU A 48 -16.61 -7.30 -32.92
N TRP A 49 -15.56 -7.25 -32.11
CA TRP A 49 -14.21 -7.80 -32.30
C TRP A 49 -13.69 -8.60 -31.09
N PHE A 50 -14.44 -8.62 -29.99
CA PHE A 50 -14.15 -9.43 -28.81
C PHE A 50 -15.11 -10.63 -28.76
N THR A 51 -14.52 -11.82 -28.63
CA THR A 51 -15.25 -13.05 -28.36
C THR A 51 -15.37 -13.20 -26.85
N ILE A 52 -16.59 -13.02 -26.33
CA ILE A 52 -16.90 -13.26 -24.93
C ILE A 52 -17.27 -14.73 -24.81
N HIS A 53 -16.38 -15.50 -24.20
CA HIS A 53 -16.59 -16.92 -23.93
C HIS A 53 -16.50 -17.11 -22.43
N MET A 54 -17.63 -17.30 -21.76
CA MET A 54 -17.66 -17.56 -20.33
C MET A 54 -17.71 -19.06 -20.07
N THR A 55 -16.67 -19.59 -19.42
CA THR A 55 -16.56 -21.00 -19.00
C THR A 55 -16.72 -21.09 -17.49
N ASP A 56 -17.25 -22.21 -16.97
CA ASP A 56 -17.33 -22.50 -15.53
C ASP A 56 -15.99 -22.28 -14.82
N SER A 57 -14.91 -22.81 -15.40
CA SER A 57 -13.56 -22.73 -14.86
C SER A 57 -13.02 -21.30 -14.81
N SER A 58 -13.40 -20.43 -15.74
CA SER A 58 -13.01 -19.02 -15.75
C SER A 58 -13.78 -18.18 -14.74
N PHE A 59 -15.07 -18.47 -14.55
CA PHE A 59 -15.89 -17.80 -13.54
C PHE A 59 -15.39 -18.08 -12.13
N GLN A 60 -15.08 -19.35 -11.82
CA GLN A 60 -14.53 -19.73 -10.51
C GLN A 60 -13.16 -19.09 -10.25
N LYS A 61 -12.28 -19.05 -11.27
CA LYS A 61 -10.96 -18.40 -11.17
C LYS A 61 -11.07 -16.90 -10.95
N ALA A 62 -11.99 -16.22 -11.63
CA ALA A 62 -12.21 -14.78 -11.47
C ALA A 62 -12.52 -14.42 -10.01
N TRP A 63 -13.38 -15.21 -9.36
CA TRP A 63 -13.77 -14.99 -7.97
C TRP A 63 -12.64 -15.32 -6.98
N LEU A 64 -11.88 -16.39 -7.22
CA LEU A 64 -10.69 -16.72 -6.43
C LEU A 64 -9.69 -15.56 -6.42
N ILE A 65 -9.41 -14.99 -7.60
CA ILE A 65 -8.47 -13.87 -7.74
C ILE A 65 -9.00 -12.62 -7.04
N PHE A 66 -10.30 -12.34 -7.15
CA PHE A 66 -10.95 -11.23 -6.47
C PHE A 66 -10.73 -11.30 -4.95
N PHE A 67 -11.06 -12.44 -4.31
CA PHE A 67 -10.84 -12.60 -2.88
C PHE A 67 -9.37 -12.62 -2.48
N ARG A 68 -8.49 -13.19 -3.31
CA ARG A 68 -7.04 -13.14 -3.06
C ARG A 68 -6.52 -11.70 -3.04
N ALA A 69 -7.02 -10.86 -3.93
CA ALA A 69 -6.66 -9.45 -3.97
C ALA A 69 -7.17 -8.70 -2.72
N VAL A 70 -8.44 -8.91 -2.33
CA VAL A 70 -9.02 -8.32 -1.11
C VAL A 70 -8.25 -8.75 0.15
N ALA A 71 -7.91 -10.03 0.27
CA ALA A 71 -7.12 -10.55 1.38
C ALA A 71 -5.73 -9.91 1.44
N GLY A 72 -5.04 -9.80 0.30
CA GLY A 72 -3.71 -9.18 0.21
C GLY A 72 -3.72 -7.71 0.63
N VAL A 73 -4.68 -6.92 0.14
CA VAL A 73 -4.83 -5.49 0.50
C VAL A 73 -5.12 -5.33 1.99
N THR A 74 -6.01 -6.17 2.54
CA THR A 74 -6.36 -6.13 3.97
C THR A 74 -5.16 -6.43 4.85
N LEU A 75 -4.37 -7.45 4.49
CA LEU A 75 -3.16 -7.82 5.22
C LEU A 75 -2.09 -6.72 5.14
N MET A 76 -1.89 -6.13 3.96
CA MET A 76 -0.97 -5.01 3.77
C MET A 76 -1.38 -3.79 4.61
N LEU A 77 -2.67 -3.44 4.64
CA LEU A 77 -3.18 -2.32 5.43
C LEU A 77 -3.06 -2.58 6.93
N SER A 78 -3.34 -3.80 7.37
CA SER A 78 -3.14 -4.23 8.78
C SER A 78 -1.68 -4.10 9.20
N PHE A 79 -0.75 -4.54 8.34
CA PHE A 79 0.68 -4.43 8.57
C PHE A 79 1.15 -2.97 8.65
N ALA A 80 0.73 -2.14 7.69
CA ALA A 80 1.07 -0.72 7.64
C ALA A 80 0.53 0.07 8.84
N SER A 81 -0.65 -0.30 9.37
CA SER A 81 -1.25 0.34 10.54
C SER A 81 -0.63 -0.11 11.86
N SER A 82 -0.24 -1.38 11.96
CA SER A 82 0.20 -1.98 13.23
C SER A 82 1.71 -1.84 13.49
N THR A 83 2.54 -1.66 12.45
CA THR A 83 4.01 -1.66 12.59
C THR A 83 4.64 -0.37 12.06
N PRO A 84 5.17 0.51 12.94
CA PRO A 84 5.85 1.72 12.49
C PRO A 84 7.24 1.40 11.93
N ILE A 85 7.68 2.20 10.97
CA ILE A 85 8.94 2.00 10.21
C ILE A 85 10.19 1.84 11.09
N PRO A 86 10.37 2.56 12.23
CA PRO A 86 11.53 2.34 13.09
C PRO A 86 11.61 0.91 13.66
N HIS A 87 10.47 0.27 13.95
CA HIS A 87 10.44 -1.13 14.38
C HIS A 87 10.77 -2.08 13.24
N LEU A 88 10.38 -1.75 12.01
CA LEU A 88 10.74 -2.52 10.81
C LEU A 88 12.24 -2.45 10.52
N ALA A 89 12.86 -1.27 10.61
CA ALA A 89 14.31 -1.11 10.43
C ALA A 89 15.10 -1.94 11.46
N HIS A 90 14.60 -2.04 12.70
CA HIS A 90 15.18 -2.92 13.70
C HIS A 90 15.02 -4.41 13.34
N ALA A 91 13.86 -4.83 12.81
CA ALA A 91 13.67 -6.18 12.31
C ALA A 91 14.61 -6.50 11.13
N LEU A 92 14.95 -5.53 10.28
CA LEU A 92 15.96 -5.73 9.23
C LEU A 92 17.36 -6.01 9.80
N ARG A 93 17.68 -5.46 10.97
CA ARG A 93 18.95 -5.73 11.66
C ARG A 93 19.09 -7.19 12.07
N SER A 94 18.00 -7.87 12.46
CA SER A 94 18.06 -9.30 12.77
C SER A 94 18.26 -10.18 11.53
N ILE A 95 17.97 -9.66 10.34
CA ILE A 95 18.17 -10.32 9.04
C ILE A 95 19.60 -10.09 8.51
N LYS A 96 20.55 -9.62 9.35
CA LYS A 96 21.95 -9.32 9.01
C LYS A 96 22.13 -8.16 8.01
N CYS A 97 21.17 -7.22 7.94
CA CYS A 97 21.39 -5.97 7.22
C CYS A 97 22.52 -5.15 7.89
N PRO A 98 23.43 -4.51 7.12
CA PRO A 98 24.43 -3.58 7.67
C PRO A 98 23.78 -2.50 8.53
N ILE A 99 24.42 -2.16 9.64
CA ILE A 99 23.86 -1.21 10.62
C ILE A 99 23.64 0.16 10.00
N GLU A 100 24.52 0.56 9.10
CA GLU A 100 24.52 1.84 8.40
C GLU A 100 23.26 2.02 7.54
N ILE A 101 22.80 0.95 6.88
CA ILE A 101 21.57 0.98 6.05
C ILE A 101 20.34 1.15 6.94
N CYS A 102 20.29 0.44 8.07
CA CYS A 102 19.20 0.57 9.02
C CYS A 102 19.08 1.99 9.58
N GLU A 103 20.20 2.64 9.91
CA GLU A 103 20.18 4.02 10.39
C GLU A 103 19.77 5.00 9.30
N LEU A 104 20.24 4.79 8.07
CA LEU A 104 19.86 5.60 6.92
C LEU A 104 18.34 5.55 6.70
N ILE A 105 17.72 4.37 6.81
CA ILE A 105 16.26 4.20 6.72
C ILE A 105 15.53 5.02 7.80
N VAL A 106 16.02 4.99 9.04
CA VAL A 106 15.41 5.74 10.16
C VAL A 106 15.53 7.25 9.93
N LEU A 107 16.69 7.73 9.48
CA LEU A 107 16.90 9.14 9.14
C LEU A 107 16.03 9.60 7.97
N ILE A 108 15.95 8.81 6.88
CA ILE A 108 15.05 9.09 5.76
C ILE A 108 13.62 9.20 6.25
N TYR A 109 13.13 8.25 7.04
CA TYR A 109 11.78 8.28 7.58
C TYR A 109 11.52 9.55 8.38
N ARG A 110 12.43 9.91 9.30
CA ARG A 110 12.32 11.13 10.10
C ARG A 110 12.32 12.39 9.24
N TYR A 111 13.25 12.50 8.29
CA TYR A 111 13.37 13.69 7.45
C TYR A 111 12.26 13.80 6.41
N ALA A 112 11.67 12.69 5.96
CA ALA A 112 10.51 12.71 5.07
C ALA A 112 9.34 13.49 5.69
N PHE A 113 9.00 13.26 6.96
CA PHE A 113 7.96 14.03 7.64
C PHE A 113 8.34 15.50 7.86
N LEU A 114 9.59 15.77 8.21
CA LEU A 114 10.06 17.14 8.41
C LEU A 114 10.03 17.96 7.11
N LEU A 115 10.44 17.34 6.00
CA LEU A 115 10.39 17.96 4.68
C LEU A 115 8.95 18.12 4.19
N LEU A 116 8.08 17.15 4.47
CA LEU A 116 6.65 17.25 4.17
C LEU A 116 6.00 18.41 4.91
N GLU A 117 6.26 18.58 6.20
CA GLU A 117 5.76 19.72 6.99
C GLU A 117 6.26 21.04 6.42
N ARG A 118 7.55 21.14 6.10
CA ARG A 118 8.13 22.33 5.46
C ARG A 118 7.48 22.64 4.12
N PHE A 119 7.24 21.61 3.32
CA PHE A 119 6.59 21.73 2.02
C PHE A 119 5.17 22.26 2.16
N LEU A 120 4.37 21.71 3.08
CA LEU A 120 3.01 22.19 3.36
C LEU A 120 3.00 23.67 3.78
N VAL A 121 3.91 24.08 4.67
CA VAL A 121 4.06 25.48 5.07
C VAL A 121 4.38 26.39 3.88
N MET A 122 5.21 25.94 2.93
CA MET A 122 5.49 26.69 1.71
C MET A 122 4.27 26.79 0.79
N LEU A 123 3.47 25.73 0.67
CA LEU A 123 2.23 25.75 -0.11
C LEU A 123 1.21 26.71 0.49
N ASP A 124 1.03 26.71 1.81
CA ASP A 124 0.15 27.64 2.52
C ASP A 124 0.60 29.09 2.33
N ALA A 125 1.91 29.36 2.45
CA ALA A 125 2.47 30.68 2.19
C ALA A 125 2.28 31.14 0.73
N ALA A 126 2.39 30.22 -0.24
CA ALA A 126 2.09 30.50 -1.64
C ALA A 126 0.61 30.80 -1.86
N GLN A 127 -0.29 30.08 -1.18
CA GLN A 127 -1.73 30.32 -1.23
C GLN A 127 -2.10 31.72 -0.71
N CYS A 128 -1.51 32.16 0.40
CA CYS A 128 -1.70 33.52 0.92
C CYS A 128 -1.27 34.62 -0.07
N ARG A 129 -0.33 34.33 -0.97
CA ARG A 129 0.17 35.24 -2.02
C ARG A 129 -0.59 35.13 -3.34
N LEU A 130 -1.77 34.50 -3.35
CA LEU A 130 -2.56 34.21 -4.56
C LEU A 130 -1.81 33.34 -5.59
N GLY A 131 -0.89 32.48 -5.13
CA GLY A 131 -0.04 31.63 -5.97
C GLY A 131 -0.80 30.59 -6.80
N TYR A 132 -2.08 30.36 -6.51
CA TYR A 132 -2.95 29.41 -7.22
C TYR A 132 -4.01 30.08 -8.12
N ASN A 133 -3.91 31.39 -8.37
CA ASN A 133 -4.90 32.15 -9.15
C ASN A 133 -4.79 31.95 -10.68
N GLY A 134 -4.58 30.71 -11.12
CA GLY A 134 -4.42 30.31 -12.52
C GLY A 134 -3.49 29.10 -12.68
N THR A 135 -3.68 28.29 -13.72
CA THR A 135 -2.93 27.04 -13.92
C THR A 135 -1.43 27.26 -14.07
N LYS A 136 -1.01 28.29 -14.83
CA LYS A 136 0.41 28.67 -15.00
C LYS A 136 1.05 29.12 -13.68
N THR A 137 0.35 29.96 -12.93
CA THR A 137 0.83 30.48 -11.64
C THR A 137 0.87 29.38 -10.59
N ALA A 138 -0.10 28.46 -10.60
CA ALA A 138 -0.14 27.30 -9.72
C ALA A 138 1.07 26.38 -9.93
N ILE A 139 1.40 26.07 -11.19
CA ILE A 139 2.60 25.27 -11.53
C ILE A 139 3.86 25.98 -11.07
N LYS A 140 3.99 27.29 -11.32
CA LYS A 140 5.15 28.07 -10.89
C LYS A 140 5.31 28.11 -9.37
N SER A 141 4.23 28.31 -8.63
CA SER A 141 4.23 28.35 -7.17
C SER A 141 4.57 26.99 -6.57
N TYR A 142 4.02 25.91 -7.14
CA TYR A 142 4.33 24.55 -6.74
C TYR A 142 5.79 24.18 -7.00
N ALA A 143 6.31 24.51 -8.19
CA ALA A 143 7.72 24.35 -8.54
C ALA A 143 8.62 25.13 -7.56
N GLY A 144 8.24 26.37 -7.23
CA GLY A 144 8.93 27.18 -6.23
C GLY A 144 8.99 26.50 -4.85
N ALA A 145 7.85 25.99 -4.34
CA ALA A 145 7.80 25.26 -3.08
C ALA A 145 8.67 23.98 -3.11
N MET A 146 8.65 23.25 -4.22
CA MET A 146 9.46 22.04 -4.41
C MET A 146 10.95 22.36 -4.41
N THR A 147 11.38 23.37 -5.18
CA THR A 147 12.79 23.82 -5.20
C THR A 147 13.25 24.34 -3.85
N GLY A 148 12.42 25.11 -3.14
CA GLY A 148 12.74 25.60 -1.79
C GLY A 148 12.88 24.48 -0.78
N THR A 149 12.05 23.44 -0.87
CA THR A 149 12.13 22.25 0.00
C THR A 149 13.38 21.43 -0.32
N PHE A 150 13.77 21.32 -1.59
CA PHE A 150 15.00 20.65 -2.01
C PHE A 150 16.26 21.37 -1.51
N ILE A 151 16.33 22.70 -1.62
CA ILE A 151 17.46 23.47 -1.07
C ILE A 151 17.51 23.28 0.46
N PHE A 152 16.35 23.32 1.11
CA PHE A 152 16.26 23.09 2.55
C PHE A 152 16.72 21.68 2.96
N SER A 153 16.50 20.64 2.14
CA SER A 153 16.98 19.28 2.48
C SER A 153 18.50 19.17 2.46
N LEU A 154 19.18 19.89 1.55
CA LEU A 154 20.64 19.98 1.53
C LEU A 154 21.18 20.67 2.78
N GLU A 155 20.63 21.85 3.12
CA GLU A 155 21.00 22.56 4.36
C GLU A 155 20.73 21.73 5.61
N LEU A 156 19.61 21.00 5.61
CA LEU A 156 19.24 20.12 6.72
C LEU A 156 20.26 18.98 6.88
N GLY A 157 20.78 18.44 5.77
CA GLY A 157 21.84 17.44 5.79
C GLY A 157 23.10 17.96 6.47
N GLU A 158 23.60 19.12 6.04
CA GLU A 158 24.78 19.77 6.64
C GLU A 158 24.58 20.08 8.14
N LYS A 159 23.44 20.68 8.49
CA LYS A 159 23.09 20.98 9.89
C LYS A 159 22.97 19.71 10.72
N SER A 160 22.45 18.63 10.15
CA SER A 160 22.30 17.36 10.85
C SER A 160 23.64 16.68 11.10
N GLU A 161 24.55 16.74 10.14
CA GLU A 161 25.90 16.18 10.25
C GLU A 161 26.69 16.88 11.35
N ALA A 162 26.72 18.21 11.33
CA ALA A 162 27.33 19.02 12.40
C ALA A 162 26.71 18.73 13.78
N ALA A 163 25.38 18.61 13.86
CA ALA A 163 24.70 18.32 15.12
C ALA A 163 25.00 16.92 15.66
N LEU A 164 25.15 15.92 14.79
CA LEU A 164 25.51 14.56 15.15
C LEU A 164 26.98 14.47 15.57
N ALA A 165 27.88 15.19 14.90
CA ALA A 165 29.28 15.31 15.28
C ALA A 165 29.43 15.87 16.70
N CYS A 166 28.70 16.94 17.04
CA CYS A 166 28.68 17.53 18.39
C CYS A 166 28.16 16.56 19.48
N ARG A 167 27.36 15.55 19.10
CA ARG A 167 26.82 14.53 20.01
C ARG A 167 27.67 13.27 20.07
N ASN A 168 28.87 13.29 19.47
CA ASN A 168 29.77 12.15 19.39
C ASN A 168 29.10 10.91 18.75
N TYR A 169 28.45 11.12 17.60
CA TYR A 169 27.82 10.04 16.85
C TYR A 169 28.88 9.08 16.29
N GLN A 170 28.80 7.79 16.66
CA GLN A 170 29.77 6.76 16.28
C GLN A 170 29.32 5.88 15.09
N GLY A 171 28.35 6.35 14.30
CA GLY A 171 27.82 5.58 13.17
C GLY A 171 26.60 4.72 13.49
N TYR A 172 26.07 4.75 14.72
CA TYR A 172 24.83 4.08 15.08
C TYR A 172 24.02 4.86 16.13
N PHE A 173 22.70 4.72 16.11
CA PHE A 173 21.79 5.28 17.11
C PHE A 173 21.44 4.23 18.17
N PRO A 174 21.79 4.43 19.45
CA PRO A 174 21.44 3.48 20.51
C PRO A 174 19.93 3.50 20.79
N ILE A 175 19.32 2.33 20.80
CA ILE A 175 17.89 2.17 21.11
C ILE A 175 17.74 1.98 22.62
N TYR A 176 17.07 2.93 23.28
CA TYR A 176 16.89 2.89 24.73
C TYR A 176 15.75 1.97 25.20
N ARG A 177 14.81 1.61 24.30
CA ARG A 177 13.66 0.75 24.63
C ARG A 177 13.55 -0.40 23.63
N MET A 178 14.09 -1.55 24.01
CA MET A 178 13.94 -2.76 23.20
C MET A 178 12.48 -3.23 23.21
N PRO A 179 11.93 -3.65 22.06
CA PRO A 179 10.63 -4.31 22.04
C PRO A 179 10.69 -5.58 22.89
N ARG A 180 9.59 -5.88 23.59
CA ARG A 180 9.48 -7.09 24.41
C ARG A 180 9.73 -8.30 23.52
N SER A 181 10.61 -9.21 23.94
CA SER A 181 10.86 -10.45 23.20
C SER A 181 9.54 -11.21 23.02
N LEU A 182 9.18 -11.54 21.78
CA LEU A 182 8.05 -12.41 21.53
C LEU A 182 8.32 -13.76 22.22
N GLY A 183 7.41 -14.18 23.08
CA GLY A 183 7.45 -15.53 23.62
C GLY A 183 7.29 -16.54 22.49
N TRP A 184 8.02 -17.66 22.57
CA TRP A 184 7.95 -18.75 21.58
C TRP A 184 6.51 -19.22 21.29
N GLN A 185 5.63 -19.10 22.29
CA GLN A 185 4.19 -19.37 22.18
C GLN A 185 3.52 -18.58 21.05
N TRP A 186 3.86 -17.30 20.86
CA TRP A 186 3.26 -16.45 19.82
C TRP A 186 3.78 -16.80 18.43
N ILE A 187 5.04 -17.20 18.32
CA ILE A 187 5.63 -17.69 17.07
C ILE A 187 4.98 -19.02 16.69
N ALA A 188 4.88 -19.96 17.64
CA ALA A 188 4.22 -21.24 17.42
C ALA A 188 2.75 -21.06 17.03
N LEU A 189 2.03 -20.11 17.65
CA LEU A 189 0.65 -19.81 17.32
C LEU A 189 0.51 -19.23 15.89
N SER A 190 1.38 -18.31 15.46
CA SER A 190 1.30 -17.78 14.09
C SER A 190 1.60 -18.85 13.04
N VAL A 191 2.61 -19.69 13.28
CA VAL A 191 2.95 -20.82 12.39
C VAL A 191 1.80 -21.82 12.34
N ALA A 192 1.20 -22.16 13.49
CA ALA A 192 0.04 -23.04 13.55
C ALA A 192 -1.15 -22.47 12.78
N CYS A 193 -1.44 -21.17 12.91
CA CYS A 193 -2.50 -20.52 12.13
C CYS A 193 -2.24 -20.58 10.61
N ILE A 194 -1.00 -20.35 10.16
CA ILE A 194 -0.64 -20.42 8.73
C ILE A 194 -0.82 -21.84 8.21
N VAL A 195 -0.35 -22.85 8.95
CA VAL A 195 -0.48 -24.26 8.58
C VAL A 195 -1.95 -24.68 8.55
N ALA A 196 -2.74 -24.25 9.54
CA ALA A 196 -4.19 -24.51 9.57
C ALA A 196 -4.91 -23.88 8.36
N LEU A 197 -4.54 -22.66 7.96
CA LEU A 197 -5.10 -22.00 6.76
C LEU A 197 -4.66 -22.71 5.47
N TYR A 198 -3.43 -23.20 5.39
CA TYR A 198 -2.95 -23.97 4.25
C TYR A 198 -3.74 -25.26 4.06
N PHE A 199 -3.88 -26.06 5.14
CA PHE A 199 -4.68 -27.27 5.09
C PHE A 199 -6.15 -26.97 4.81
N ALA A 200 -6.73 -25.95 5.45
CA ALA A 200 -8.09 -25.53 5.15
C ALA A 200 -8.26 -25.16 3.67
N GLY A 201 -7.26 -24.49 3.07
CA GLY A 201 -7.22 -24.22 1.64
C GLY A 201 -7.28 -25.50 0.81
N GLU A 202 -6.39 -26.45 1.08
CA GLU A 202 -6.30 -27.72 0.35
C GLU A 202 -7.58 -28.57 0.47
N TYR A 203 -8.22 -28.60 1.66
CA TYR A 203 -9.50 -29.31 1.85
C TYR A 203 -10.70 -28.59 1.23
N THR A 204 -10.63 -27.27 1.01
CA THR A 204 -11.73 -26.47 0.45
C THR A 204 -11.60 -26.30 -1.07
N GLU A 205 -10.47 -26.69 -1.68
CA GLU A 205 -10.33 -26.75 -3.14
C GLU A 205 -11.39 -27.70 -3.73
N GLY A 206 -12.43 -27.12 -4.34
CA GLY A 206 -13.55 -27.84 -4.96
C GLY A 206 -14.85 -27.90 -4.14
N TRP A 207 -14.90 -27.37 -2.91
CA TRP A 207 -16.15 -27.30 -2.12
C TRP A 207 -17.06 -26.15 -2.53
N ILE A 208 -16.47 -25.08 -3.07
CA ILE A 208 -17.18 -23.86 -3.42
C ILE A 208 -17.19 -23.75 -4.94
N ASP A 209 -18.27 -24.24 -5.53
CA ASP A 209 -18.56 -23.94 -6.93
C ASP A 209 -19.36 -22.65 -7.02
N MET A 210 -18.72 -21.62 -7.54
CA MET A 210 -19.33 -20.29 -7.64
C MET A 210 -20.38 -20.26 -8.74
N THR A 211 -20.27 -21.14 -9.74
CA THR A 211 -21.24 -21.24 -10.84
C THR A 211 -22.61 -21.68 -10.32
N GLU A 212 -22.68 -22.72 -9.48
CA GLU A 212 -23.92 -23.24 -8.90
C GLU A 212 -24.63 -22.22 -7.98
N ILE A 213 -23.86 -21.44 -7.21
CA ILE A 213 -24.41 -20.42 -6.31
C ILE A 213 -25.06 -19.28 -7.10
N PHE A 214 -24.50 -18.91 -8.25
CA PHE A 214 -24.96 -17.78 -9.06
C PHE A 214 -25.88 -18.15 -10.22
N ALA A 215 -25.97 -19.44 -10.58
CA ALA A 215 -26.91 -19.98 -11.56
C ALA A 215 -28.36 -19.45 -11.41
N PRO A 216 -29.00 -19.44 -10.22
CA PRO A 216 -30.38 -18.96 -10.07
C PRO A 216 -30.55 -17.46 -10.33
N TYR A 217 -29.48 -16.66 -10.31
CA TYR A 217 -29.53 -15.21 -10.53
C TYR A 217 -29.19 -14.82 -11.97
N MET A 218 -28.39 -15.62 -12.66
CA MET A 218 -27.86 -15.30 -13.99
C MET A 218 -28.59 -16.02 -15.13
N GLY A 219 -29.50 -16.95 -14.81
CA GLY A 219 -30.53 -17.44 -15.74
C GLY A 219 -30.03 -18.40 -16.81
N TRP A 220 -28.89 -19.04 -16.54
CA TRP A 220 -28.40 -20.24 -17.24
C TRP A 220 -28.69 -21.49 -16.42
#